data_AF-A0A2X3GW18-F1
#
_entry.id   AF-A0A2X3GW18-F1
#
_cell.length_a   1.000
_cell.length_b   1.000
_cell.length_c   1.000
_cell.angle_alpha   90.00
_cell.angle_beta   90.00
_cell.angle_gamma   90.00
#
_symmetry.space_group_name_H-M   'P 1'
#
loop_
_entity.id
_entity.type
_entity.pdbx_description
1 polymer ?
#
loop_
_entity_poly.entity_id
_entity_poly.type
_entity_poly.pdbx_seq_one_letter_code
_entity_poly.pdbx_strand_id
1 'polypeptide(L)'
;MLGETSRADNFSLGGYSRDTNPLMRQDGVIYFPHTTSCGTATAVSVPCMFSNMPRAHYDEELAHHQEGVLDILQRAGIQVLVER
;
A
#
# COMPACT_ATOMS: atom_id res chain seq x y z
N MET A 1 -3.02 4.19 -5.70
CA MET A 1 -4.13 4.26 -4.73
C MET A 1 -3.67 3.64 -3.43
N LEU A 2 -3.92 4.30 -2.30
CA LEU A 2 -3.72 3.75 -0.96
C LEU A 2 -5.10 3.36 -0.42
N GLY A 3 -5.28 2.07 -0.11
CA GLY A 3 -6.54 1.56 0.44
C GLY A 3 -6.65 1.77 1.95
N GLU A 4 -7.82 1.48 2.51
CA GLU A 4 -8.11 1.56 3.94
C GLU A 4 -8.91 0.31 4.38
N THR A 5 -8.48 -0.35 5.47
CA THR A 5 -9.13 -1.48 6.18
C THR A 5 -9.53 -2.73 5.34
N SER A 6 -9.34 -2.71 4.02
CA SER A 6 -9.67 -3.81 3.12
C SER A 6 -8.81 -5.04 3.41
N ARG A 7 -9.41 -6.24 3.31
CA ARG A 7 -8.74 -7.52 3.62
C ARG A 7 -8.89 -8.53 2.48
N ALA A 8 -7.84 -9.31 2.22
CA ALA A 8 -7.77 -10.24 1.09
C ALA A 8 -8.91 -11.29 1.09
N ASP A 9 -9.30 -11.80 2.26
CA ASP A 9 -10.36 -12.82 2.41
C ASP A 9 -11.73 -12.38 1.89
N ASN A 10 -11.94 -11.06 1.68
CA ASN A 10 -13.18 -10.50 1.18
C ASN A 10 -13.11 -10.07 -0.30
N PHE A 11 -12.02 -10.38 -0.99
CA PHE A 11 -11.85 -10.07 -2.41
C PHE A 11 -12.30 -11.26 -3.27
N SER A 12 -13.30 -11.04 -4.11
CA SER A 12 -13.78 -12.06 -5.06
C SER A 12 -12.71 -12.49 -6.07
N LEU A 13 -11.73 -11.61 -6.34
CA LEU A 13 -10.54 -11.92 -7.16
C LEU A 13 -9.63 -12.97 -6.50
N GLY A 14 -9.70 -13.09 -5.17
CA GLY A 14 -8.98 -14.10 -4.38
C GLY A 14 -9.83 -15.32 -3.98
N GLY A 15 -11.05 -15.46 -4.52
CA GLY A 15 -11.92 -16.61 -4.26
C GLY A 15 -13.02 -16.40 -3.22
N TYR A 16 -13.24 -15.16 -2.76
CA TYR A 16 -14.40 -14.84 -1.91
C TYR A 16 -15.72 -15.09 -2.68
N SER A 17 -16.70 -15.71 -2.01
CA SER A 17 -17.93 -16.19 -2.65
C SER A 17 -18.86 -15.10 -3.16
N ARG A 18 -18.81 -13.89 -2.57
CA ARG A 18 -19.59 -12.74 -3.05
C ARG A 18 -18.77 -11.98 -4.07
N ASP A 19 -19.39 -11.53 -5.16
CA ASP A 19 -18.72 -10.73 -6.19
C ASP A 19 -18.46 -9.29 -5.75
N THR A 20 -17.38 -9.09 -4.97
CA THR A 20 -17.02 -7.80 -4.36
C THR A 20 -16.19 -6.89 -5.27
N ASN A 21 -15.65 -7.39 -6.38
CA ASN A 21 -14.79 -6.62 -7.28
C ASN A 21 -15.16 -6.83 -8.77
N PRO A 22 -16.44 -6.68 -9.17
CA PRO A 22 -16.90 -7.03 -10.52
C PRO A 22 -16.21 -6.21 -11.62
N LEU A 23 -16.02 -4.91 -11.39
CA LEU A 23 -15.40 -4.00 -12.37
C LEU A 23 -13.91 -4.31 -12.55
N MET A 24 -13.17 -4.57 -11.47
CA MET A 24 -11.77 -4.95 -11.55
C MET A 24 -11.56 -6.26 -12.34
N ARG A 25 -12.51 -7.20 -12.25
CA ARG A 25 -12.48 -8.41 -13.07
C ARG A 25 -12.68 -8.10 -14.55
N GLN A 26 -13.57 -7.17 -14.89
CA GLN A 26 -13.82 -6.74 -16.27
C GLN A 26 -12.61 -6.02 -16.87
N ASP A 27 -11.88 -5.25 -16.05
CA ASP A 27 -10.69 -4.52 -16.46
C ASP A 27 -9.45 -5.42 -16.67
N GLY A 28 -9.55 -6.72 -16.40
CA GLY A 28 -8.46 -7.68 -16.64
C GLY A 28 -7.22 -7.45 -15.76
N VAL A 29 -7.41 -6.98 -14.53
CA VAL A 29 -6.31 -6.63 -13.62
C VAL A 29 -5.51 -7.86 -13.17
N ILE A 30 -4.24 -7.64 -12.82
CA ILE A 30 -3.41 -8.64 -12.14
C ILE A 30 -3.73 -8.58 -10.63
N TYR A 31 -4.11 -9.72 -10.05
CA TYR A 31 -4.36 -9.87 -8.62
C TYR A 31 -3.20 -10.59 -7.92
N PHE A 32 -2.76 -10.06 -6.78
CA PHE A 32 -1.68 -10.61 -5.97
C PHE A 32 -2.26 -11.26 -4.69
N PRO A 33 -2.45 -12.60 -4.65
CA PRO A 33 -3.13 -13.27 -3.53
C PRO A 33 -2.28 -13.39 -2.25
N HIS A 34 -0.97 -13.16 -2.33
CA HIS A 34 -0.03 -13.39 -1.23
C HIS A 34 0.67 -12.09 -0.82
N THR A 35 -0.10 -11.19 -0.21
CA THR A 35 0.39 -9.89 0.29
C THR A 35 0.11 -9.74 1.77
N THR A 36 1.02 -9.08 2.49
CA THR A 36 0.90 -8.82 3.92
C THR A 36 1.20 -7.34 4.19
N SER A 37 0.44 -6.71 5.08
CA SER A 37 0.68 -5.31 5.48
C SER A 37 1.91 -5.17 6.38
N CYS A 38 2.46 -3.96 6.47
CA CYS A 38 3.50 -3.64 7.45
C CYS A 38 2.97 -3.78 8.89
N GLY A 39 1.79 -3.20 9.15
CA GLY A 39 1.11 -3.23 10.45
C GLY A 39 -0.41 -3.32 10.29
N THR A 40 -1.14 -3.04 11.37
CA THR A 40 -2.61 -3.14 11.42
C THR A 40 -3.31 -1.80 11.60
N ALA A 41 -2.54 -0.71 11.72
CA ALA A 41 -3.03 0.66 11.82
C ALA A 41 -2.43 1.52 10.71
N THR A 42 -3.20 2.50 10.23
CA THR A 42 -2.78 3.45 9.19
C THR A 42 -1.53 4.23 9.62
N ALA A 43 -1.49 4.69 10.88
CA ALA A 43 -0.36 5.43 11.44
C ALA A 43 0.98 4.66 11.36
N VAL A 44 0.94 3.32 11.43
CA VAL A 44 2.13 2.48 11.31
C VAL A 44 2.38 2.05 9.86
N SER A 45 1.32 1.66 9.15
CA SER A 45 1.44 1.00 7.85
C SER A 45 1.83 1.98 6.75
N VAL A 46 1.27 3.20 6.78
CA VAL A 46 1.51 4.18 5.72
C VAL A 46 2.96 4.64 5.69
N PRO A 47 3.58 5.10 6.80
CA PRO A 47 4.97 5.52 6.74
C PRO A 47 5.92 4.35 6.41
N CYS A 48 5.65 3.14 6.93
CA CYS A 48 6.41 1.93 6.56
C CYS A 48 6.41 1.64 5.06
N MET A 49 5.23 1.68 4.41
CA MET A 49 5.09 1.37 2.98
C MET A 49 5.90 2.30 2.06
N PHE A 50 6.10 3.56 2.47
CA PHE A 50 6.85 4.55 1.69
C PHE A 50 8.29 4.74 2.18
N SER A 51 8.69 4.07 3.26
CA SER A 51 10.06 4.07 3.77
C SER A 51 11.01 3.23 2.90
N ASN A 52 12.31 3.37 3.15
CA ASN A 52 13.36 2.50 2.61
C ASN A 52 13.61 1.25 3.49
N MET A 53 12.77 0.99 4.49
CA MET A 53 12.99 -0.07 5.49
C MET A 53 12.14 -1.31 5.20
N PRO A 54 12.69 -2.53 5.35
CA PRO A 54 11.87 -3.74 5.35
C PRO A 54 11.02 -3.80 6.63
N ARG A 55 9.82 -4.38 6.55
CA ARG A 55 8.88 -4.53 7.69
C ARG A 55 9.54 -5.04 8.99
N ALA A 56 10.46 -6.00 8.88
CA ALA A 56 11.14 -6.60 10.03
C ALA A 56 12.08 -5.64 10.79
N HIS A 57 12.48 -4.55 10.16
CA HIS A 57 13.40 -3.54 10.69
C HIS A 57 12.83 -2.12 10.56
N TYR A 58 11.50 -2.00 10.48
CA TYR A 58 10.86 -0.69 10.45
C TYR A 58 10.96 -0.03 11.82
N ASP A 59 11.44 1.20 11.83
CA ASP A 59 11.53 2.07 13.00
C ASP A 59 10.77 3.37 12.68
N GLU A 60 9.72 3.64 13.45
CA GLU A 60 8.80 4.76 13.20
C GLU A 60 9.51 6.12 13.37
N GLU A 61 10.30 6.28 14.43
CA GLU A 61 11.01 7.53 14.68
C GLU A 61 12.02 7.78 13.56
N LEU A 62 12.79 6.77 13.15
CA LEU A 62 13.77 6.91 12.09
C LEU A 62 13.10 7.17 10.73
N ALA A 63 11.99 6.51 10.42
CA ALA A 63 11.26 6.72 9.18
C ALA A 63 10.74 8.16 9.04
N HIS A 64 10.36 8.81 10.14
CA HIS A 64 9.98 10.23 10.13
C HIS A 64 11.14 11.20 9.89
N HIS A 65 12.39 10.76 10.02
CA HIS A 65 13.59 11.58 9.89
C HIS A 65 14.44 11.21 8.66
N GLN A 66 13.91 10.38 7.76
CA GLN A 66 14.59 9.96 6.52
C GLN A 66 13.70 10.21 5.30
N GLU A 67 14.33 10.35 4.13
CA GLU A 67 13.59 10.46 2.87
C GLU A 67 12.90 9.13 2.55
N GLY A 68 11.59 9.20 2.30
CA GLY A 68 10.83 8.11 1.71
C GLY A 68 10.91 8.12 0.19
N VAL A 69 10.27 7.15 -0.45
CA VAL A 69 10.23 7.05 -1.91
C VAL A 69 9.60 8.29 -2.57
N LEU A 70 8.59 8.91 -1.94
CA LEU A 70 7.94 10.11 -2.49
C LEU A 70 8.90 11.31 -2.53
N ASP A 71 9.70 11.51 -1.48
CA ASP A 71 10.72 12.57 -1.42
C ASP A 71 11.79 12.36 -2.50
N ILE A 72 12.23 11.10 -2.67
CA ILE A 72 13.21 10.73 -3.69
C ILE A 72 12.67 10.99 -5.10
N LEU A 73 11.42 10.63 -5.37
CA LEU A 73 10.77 10.89 -6.67
C LEU A 73 10.69 12.39 -6.95
N GLN A 74 10.28 13.19 -5.96
CA GLN A 74 10.22 14.65 -6.10
C GLN A 74 11.60 15.25 -6.35
N ARG A 75 12.63 14.81 -5.62
CA ARG A 75 14.03 15.25 -5.83
C ARG A 75 14.56 14.84 -7.20
N ALA A 76 14.13 13.70 -7.72
CA ALA A 76 14.48 13.24 -9.07
C ALA A 76 13.75 14.02 -10.19
N GLY A 77 12.93 15.02 -9.85
CA GLY A 77 12.21 15.85 -10.81
C GLY A 77 10.89 15.25 -11.28
N ILE A 78 10.39 14.20 -10.62
CA ILE A 78 9.07 13.62 -10.92
C ILE A 78 8.00 14.43 -10.17
N GLN A 79 6.96 14.84 -10.88
CA GLN A 79 5.83 15.54 -10.27
C GLN A 79 5.03 14.57 -9.38
N VAL A 80 5.13 14.76 -8.07
CA VAL A 80 4.34 14.00 -7.09
C VAL A 80 3.09 14.80 -6.74
N LEU A 81 1.91 14.16 -6.90
CA LEU A 81 0.61 14.70 -6.51
C LEU A 81 0.03 13.82 -5.41
N VAL A 82 -0.28 14.43 -4.26
CA VAL A 82 -1.06 13.81 -3.19
C VAL A 82 -2.37 14.57 -3.09
N GLU A 83 -3.47 13.90 -3.41
CA GLU A 83 -4.81 14.48 -3.29
C GLU A 83 -5.21 14.54 -1.81
N ARG A 84 -5.73 15.69 -1.38
CA ARG A 84 -6.21 15.91 0.00
C ARG A 84 -7.69 15.61 0.11
#